data_AF-A0A6A6V0V3-F1
#
_entry.id   AF-A0A6A6V0V3-F1
#
_cell.length_a   1.000
_cell.length_b   1.000
_cell.length_c   1.000
_cell.angle_alpha   90.00
_cell.angle_beta   90.00
_cell.angle_gamma   90.00
#
_symmetry.space_group_name_H-M   'P 1'
#
loop_
_entity.id
_entity.type
_entity.pdbx_description
1 polymer ?
#
loop_
_entity_poly.entity_id
_entity_poly.type
_entity_poly.pdbx_seq_one_letter_code
_entity_poly.pdbx_strand_id
1 'polypeptide(L)'
;MTVKTPDHYGEFVRIDNNQTHGSGLTVRLAATLSALTTHPVHVTNIGDYGPQRATGLTSDHIVAIEWLARFTNAHVKGLHPGSKELSFVPYCKDKEEVDGFHALTHEELEGEDNTYRIEEDTSANVQLTLQGLLPYILFSGAKEGGETVTLHIAGVTHEPRRPTFDWYDQVFFPTLEKIGIPRIERKNKERGWDIPGRPPTTGHAEFKITRMTEPLERFALIERGPVVKVTATILCPGADLNYLINKVRSEIKQRGARIFKPKSDGQIICNIESSGDQPDPADRRYYILLVATTEHGLRLAADRFHEGEEPMRKGVLVQRVVRALAGLIRNRACVDPAMWDHMAVYQGLAKGRGKIYRGGFYDKGPGSIAQPPSSHQTAAWCVIEQMLGAEFMNNGTSEGTGYVPGGIWDRQVEEKDVFGDWTFERAWREKKSEELVSPKSQPSEEAEESDWEESGSEGKDEDDDDEEGWKATLGDLELKLAKAPPLRRESEGEEAGEEGEEKSAEEKESRGKEGDDSGEAA
;
A
#
# COMPACT_ATOMS: atom_id res chain seq x y z
N MET A 1 14.61 -8.03 34.08
CA MET A 1 15.34 -6.88 33.49
C MET A 1 14.63 -5.61 33.94
N THR A 2 15.34 -4.71 34.60
CA THR A 2 14.78 -3.47 35.15
C THR A 2 14.76 -2.43 34.03
N VAL A 3 13.62 -2.28 33.36
CA VAL A 3 13.40 -1.20 32.39
C VAL A 3 13.44 0.13 33.17
N LYS A 4 14.44 0.96 32.88
CA LYS A 4 14.54 2.34 33.38
C LYS A 4 13.28 3.08 32.94
N THR A 5 12.51 3.58 33.88
CA THR A 5 11.40 4.52 33.63
C THR A 5 11.99 5.88 33.27
N PRO A 6 11.58 6.49 32.15
CA PRO A 6 11.72 7.93 31.98
C PRO A 6 10.75 8.62 32.94
N ASP A 7 11.27 9.49 33.80
CA ASP A 7 10.45 10.40 34.60
C ASP A 7 9.80 11.41 33.63
N HIS A 8 8.46 11.44 33.61
CA HIS A 8 7.60 12.15 32.66
C HIS A 8 7.74 11.67 31.20
N TYR A 9 6.60 11.36 30.57
CA TYR A 9 6.50 10.88 29.18
C TYR A 9 7.55 11.56 28.30
N GLY A 10 8.46 10.79 27.69
CA GLY A 10 9.49 11.35 26.80
C GLY A 10 8.89 12.25 25.72
N GLU A 11 9.73 12.99 24.99
CA GLU A 11 9.25 13.93 23.98
C GLU A 11 8.35 13.22 22.94
N PHE A 12 7.15 13.77 22.73
CA PHE A 12 6.20 13.25 21.75
C PHE A 12 6.72 13.46 20.33
N VAL A 13 6.70 12.41 19.52
CA VAL A 13 6.74 12.58 18.06
C VAL A 13 5.42 13.20 17.62
N ARG A 14 5.47 14.37 16.99
CA ARG A 14 4.28 15.11 16.54
C ARG A 14 4.02 14.82 15.06
N ILE A 15 2.83 14.33 14.75
CA ILE A 15 2.42 14.02 13.39
C ILE A 15 1.19 14.88 13.05
N ASP A 16 1.32 15.70 12.02
CA ASP A 16 0.20 16.44 11.45
C ASP A 16 -0.38 15.64 10.27
N ASN A 17 -1.60 15.14 10.42
CA ASN A 17 -2.20 14.29 9.41
C ASN A 17 -2.52 15.05 8.10
N ASN A 18 -2.67 16.39 8.12
CA ASN A 18 -2.81 17.18 6.90
C ASN A 18 -1.52 17.14 6.06
N GLN A 19 -0.37 17.19 6.73
CA GLN A 19 0.94 17.08 6.08
C GLN A 19 1.22 15.65 5.58
N THR A 20 0.55 14.65 6.13
CA THR A 20 0.59 13.25 5.65
C THR A 20 -0.51 12.93 4.62
N HIS A 21 -1.05 13.91 3.89
CA HIS A 21 -2.12 13.73 2.89
C HIS A 21 -3.47 13.21 3.42
N GLY A 22 -3.67 13.24 4.73
CA GLY A 22 -4.94 12.87 5.35
C GLY A 22 -5.31 11.41 5.06
N SER A 23 -4.64 10.46 5.71
CA SER A 23 -4.95 9.04 5.53
C SER A 23 -5.28 8.39 6.87
N GLY A 24 -6.31 7.54 6.90
CA GLY A 24 -6.57 6.70 8.08
C GLY A 24 -5.39 5.78 8.44
N LEU A 25 -4.53 5.49 7.45
CA LEU A 25 -3.29 4.74 7.65
C LEU A 25 -2.31 5.46 8.59
N THR A 26 -2.31 6.80 8.60
CA THR A 26 -1.40 7.61 9.44
C THR A 26 -1.56 7.26 10.90
N VAL A 27 -2.80 7.25 11.40
CA VAL A 27 -3.08 7.05 12.82
C VAL A 27 -2.74 5.62 13.25
N ARG A 28 -3.12 4.63 12.43
CA ARG A 28 -2.79 3.22 12.69
C ARG A 28 -1.27 3.02 12.76
N LEU A 29 -0.53 3.47 11.74
CA LEU A 29 0.92 3.31 11.72
C LEU A 29 1.61 4.08 12.83
N ALA A 30 1.16 5.29 13.15
CA ALA A 30 1.72 6.08 14.25
C ALA A 30 1.63 5.34 15.58
N ALA A 31 0.45 4.80 15.91
CA ALA A 31 0.25 4.01 17.12
C ALA A 31 1.06 2.70 17.09
N THR A 32 1.07 1.98 15.96
CA THR A 32 1.86 0.75 15.77
C THR A 32 3.35 0.99 15.97
N LEU A 33 3.91 2.04 15.36
CA LEU A 33 5.33 2.36 15.48
C LEU A 33 5.67 2.92 16.85
N SER A 34 4.78 3.70 17.47
CA SER A 34 4.94 4.13 18.86
C SER A 34 5.05 2.91 19.78
N ALA A 35 4.11 1.96 19.65
CA ALA A 35 4.11 0.70 20.37
C ALA A 35 5.40 -0.12 20.12
N LEU A 36 5.91 -0.21 18.89
CA LEU A 36 7.17 -0.93 18.61
C LEU A 36 8.42 -0.21 19.15
N THR A 37 8.47 1.11 19.04
CA THR A 37 9.66 1.90 19.35
C THR A 37 9.70 2.36 20.80
N THR A 38 8.62 2.20 21.56
CA THR A 38 8.45 2.73 22.93
C THR A 38 8.48 4.26 23.01
N HIS A 39 8.30 4.96 21.90
CA HIS A 39 8.32 6.44 21.84
C HIS A 39 6.89 7.00 21.78
N PRO A 40 6.50 7.93 22.67
CA PRO A 40 5.19 8.58 22.63
C PRO A 40 4.92 9.29 21.30
N VAL A 41 3.66 9.25 20.84
CA VAL A 41 3.23 9.93 19.60
C VAL A 41 1.96 10.75 19.83
N HIS A 42 1.90 11.91 19.18
CA HIS A 42 0.72 12.78 19.15
C HIS A 42 0.37 13.10 17.71
N VAL A 43 -0.83 12.68 17.29
CA VAL A 43 -1.36 12.87 15.94
C VAL A 43 -2.46 13.91 15.97
N THR A 44 -2.39 14.90 15.10
CA THR A 44 -3.40 15.98 14.94
C THR A 44 -4.06 15.92 13.56
N ASN A 45 -5.16 16.67 13.38
CA ASN A 45 -5.88 16.79 12.10
C ASN A 45 -6.41 15.45 11.56
N ILE A 46 -6.86 14.57 12.45
CA ILE A 46 -7.41 13.27 12.08
C ILE A 46 -8.73 13.47 11.34
N GLY A 47 -8.82 12.91 10.14
CA GLY A 47 -10.04 12.90 9.33
C GLY A 47 -10.57 14.27 8.95
N ASP A 48 -9.71 15.23 8.62
CA ASP A 48 -10.11 16.45 7.93
C ASP A 48 -10.16 16.20 6.40
N TYR A 49 -11.16 15.44 5.96
CA TYR A 49 -11.30 14.98 4.56
C TYR A 49 -12.33 15.79 3.75
N GLY A 50 -12.65 17.01 4.22
CA GLY A 50 -13.72 17.83 3.67
C GLY A 50 -15.13 17.40 4.11
N PRO A 51 -16.18 18.12 3.68
CA PRO A 51 -17.52 18.08 4.30
C PRO A 51 -18.33 16.79 4.07
N GLN A 52 -17.85 15.84 3.26
CA GLN A 52 -18.62 14.68 2.79
C GLN A 52 -18.14 13.32 3.33
N ARG A 53 -17.12 13.30 4.20
CA ARG A 53 -16.57 12.05 4.77
C ARG A 53 -16.66 12.05 6.30
N ALA A 54 -16.74 10.86 6.88
CA ALA A 54 -16.63 10.70 8.33
C ALA A 54 -15.37 11.40 8.83
N THR A 55 -15.59 12.36 9.72
CA THR A 55 -14.54 13.22 10.25
C THR A 55 -13.96 12.59 11.50
N GLY A 56 -12.64 12.55 11.65
CA GLY A 56 -11.97 12.03 12.85
C GLY A 56 -11.73 10.52 12.85
N LEU A 57 -11.54 9.95 14.04
CA LEU A 57 -11.33 8.51 14.23
C LEU A 57 -12.57 7.69 13.85
N THR A 58 -12.37 6.65 13.06
CA THR A 58 -13.36 5.65 12.66
C THR A 58 -13.20 4.38 13.52
N SER A 59 -14.18 3.48 13.45
CA SER A 59 -14.18 2.21 14.20
C SER A 59 -12.94 1.36 13.99
N ASP A 60 -12.44 1.24 12.75
CA ASP A 60 -11.19 0.53 12.43
C ASP A 60 -9.94 1.18 13.03
N HIS A 61 -9.93 2.50 13.27
CA HIS A 61 -8.85 3.13 14.04
C HIS A 61 -8.96 2.75 15.51
N ILE A 62 -10.14 2.94 16.10
CA ILE A 62 -10.37 2.78 17.53
C ILE A 62 -10.04 1.36 17.95
N VAL A 63 -10.61 0.36 17.26
CA VAL A 63 -10.39 -1.05 17.57
C VAL A 63 -8.90 -1.43 17.52
N ALA A 64 -8.17 -0.97 16.50
CA ALA A 64 -6.74 -1.25 16.38
C ALA A 64 -5.93 -0.58 17.50
N ILE A 65 -6.18 0.69 17.77
CA ILE A 65 -5.43 1.47 18.76
C ILE A 65 -5.76 1.02 20.17
N GLU A 66 -7.01 0.71 20.48
CA GLU A 66 -7.45 0.19 21.76
C GLU A 66 -6.77 -1.15 22.06
N TRP A 67 -6.75 -2.06 21.08
CA TRP A 67 -6.04 -3.33 21.25
C TRP A 67 -4.54 -3.10 21.48
N LEU A 68 -3.89 -2.23 20.69
CA LEU A 68 -2.47 -1.88 20.89
C LEU A 68 -2.23 -1.28 22.28
N ALA A 69 -3.14 -0.42 22.73
CA ALA A 69 -3.03 0.27 24.00
C ALA A 69 -3.11 -0.73 25.16
N ARG A 70 -4.15 -1.57 25.18
CA ARG A 70 -4.25 -2.63 26.19
C ARG A 70 -3.04 -3.57 26.11
N PHE A 71 -2.63 -3.98 24.90
CA PHE A 71 -1.52 -4.92 24.74
C PHE A 71 -0.18 -4.37 25.24
N THR A 72 0.03 -3.06 25.12
CA THR A 72 1.26 -2.38 25.54
C THR A 72 1.16 -1.69 26.89
N ASN A 73 0.04 -1.80 27.62
CA ASN A 73 -0.24 -1.00 28.82
C ASN A 73 -0.06 0.51 28.55
N ALA A 74 -0.71 1.03 27.51
CA ALA A 74 -0.55 2.40 27.07
C ALA A 74 -1.51 3.37 27.77
N HIS A 75 -1.08 4.62 27.90
CA HIS A 75 -1.96 5.75 28.16
C HIS A 75 -2.39 6.36 26.84
N VAL A 76 -3.70 6.56 26.66
CA VAL A 76 -4.26 7.10 25.42
C VAL A 76 -5.20 8.27 25.69
N LYS A 77 -5.10 9.32 24.87
CA LYS A 77 -6.01 10.47 24.90
C LYS A 77 -6.61 10.68 23.51
N GLY A 78 -7.92 10.94 23.46
CA GLY A 78 -8.64 11.16 22.19
C GLY A 78 -9.08 9.88 21.46
N LEU A 79 -9.10 8.73 22.13
CA LEU A 79 -9.55 7.45 21.56
C LEU A 79 -11.08 7.32 21.62
N HIS A 80 -11.79 8.08 20.80
CA HIS A 80 -13.25 7.97 20.68
C HIS A 80 -13.70 8.31 19.25
N PRO A 81 -14.91 7.88 18.83
CA PRO A 81 -15.43 8.18 17.49
C PRO A 81 -15.40 9.67 17.20
N GLY A 82 -14.93 10.01 16.01
CA GLY A 82 -14.88 11.39 15.52
C GLY A 82 -13.76 12.26 16.11
N SER A 83 -12.89 11.73 16.98
CA SER A 83 -11.77 12.50 17.52
C SER A 83 -10.83 13.02 16.43
N LYS A 84 -10.36 14.25 16.59
CA LYS A 84 -9.46 14.96 15.67
C LYS A 84 -7.99 14.86 16.06
N GLU A 85 -7.73 14.39 17.27
CA GLU A 85 -6.39 14.25 17.81
C GLU A 85 -6.27 12.94 18.59
N LEU A 86 -5.07 12.39 18.62
CA LEU A 86 -4.77 11.18 19.37
C LEU A 86 -3.39 11.31 19.99
N SER A 87 -3.27 11.13 21.30
CA SER A 87 -1.99 10.89 21.96
C SER A 87 -1.92 9.45 22.42
N PHE A 88 -0.81 8.78 22.13
CA PHE A 88 -0.57 7.39 22.50
C PHE A 88 0.80 7.26 23.16
N VAL A 89 0.82 6.72 24.38
CA VAL A 89 2.03 6.56 25.19
C VAL A 89 2.16 5.10 25.66
N PRO A 90 3.02 4.29 25.04
CA PRO A 90 3.12 2.85 25.33
C PRO A 90 3.90 2.53 26.62
N TYR A 91 3.69 1.33 27.17
CA TYR A 91 4.43 0.75 28.31
C TYR A 91 4.45 1.61 29.57
N CYS A 92 3.33 2.24 29.89
CA CYS A 92 3.15 2.96 31.13
C CYS A 92 3.14 1.98 32.30
N LYS A 93 3.93 2.27 33.34
CA LYS A 93 3.92 1.48 34.59
C LYS A 93 2.78 1.89 35.51
N ASP A 94 2.36 3.13 35.40
CA ASP A 94 1.22 3.67 36.14
C ASP A 94 -0.04 3.09 35.53
N LYS A 95 -0.93 2.56 36.37
CA LYS A 95 -2.24 2.05 35.96
C LYS A 95 -3.36 3.08 36.20
N GLU A 96 -3.00 4.27 36.64
CA GLU A 96 -3.94 5.33 36.98
C GLU A 96 -4.12 6.28 35.79
N GLU A 97 -5.32 6.81 35.64
CA GLU A 97 -5.58 7.87 34.67
C GLU A 97 -4.79 9.13 35.05
N VAL A 98 -4.20 9.79 34.05
CA VAL A 98 -3.40 11.00 34.24
C VAL A 98 -3.84 12.06 33.24
N ASP A 99 -4.25 13.24 33.70
CA ASP A 99 -4.56 14.44 32.91
C ASP A 99 -5.17 14.20 31.51
N GLY A 100 -6.37 13.61 31.48
CA GLY A 100 -7.12 13.35 30.24
C GLY A 100 -6.59 12.19 29.40
N PHE A 101 -5.63 11.41 29.90
CA PHE A 101 -5.28 10.09 29.36
C PHE A 101 -5.99 8.98 30.13
N HIS A 102 -6.51 8.03 29.37
CA HIS A 102 -7.04 6.78 29.87
C HIS A 102 -5.94 5.71 29.87
N ALA A 103 -5.72 5.06 31.01
CA ALA A 103 -4.83 3.93 31.13
C ALA A 103 -5.57 2.67 30.65
N LEU A 104 -5.05 2.00 29.63
CA LEU A 104 -5.58 0.74 29.11
C LEU A 104 -4.57 -0.36 29.36
N THR A 105 -5.01 -1.49 29.93
CA THR A 105 -4.08 -2.52 30.42
C THR A 105 -4.32 -3.88 29.80
N HIS A 106 -3.28 -4.72 29.80
CA HIS A 106 -3.32 -6.07 29.25
C HIS A 106 -4.30 -6.96 30.02
N GLU A 107 -4.57 -6.65 31.31
CA GLU A 107 -5.53 -7.37 32.16
C GLU A 107 -6.97 -7.31 31.63
N GLU A 108 -7.28 -6.30 30.81
CA GLU A 108 -8.59 -6.10 30.18
C GLU A 108 -8.70 -6.77 28.81
N LEU A 109 -7.62 -7.41 28.33
CA LEU A 109 -7.67 -8.26 27.15
C LEU A 109 -8.03 -9.68 27.59
N GLU A 110 -9.14 -10.19 27.03
CA GLU A 110 -9.42 -11.61 27.11
C GLU A 110 -8.34 -12.39 26.35
N GLY A 111 -7.45 -13.07 27.08
CA GLY A 111 -6.51 -13.97 26.45
C GLY A 111 -5.91 -15.05 27.34
N GLU A 112 -6.19 -16.30 26.97
CA GLU A 112 -5.51 -17.50 27.45
C GLU A 112 -4.60 -18.02 26.32
N ASP A 113 -3.44 -18.57 26.66
CA ASP A 113 -2.51 -19.19 25.71
C ASP A 113 -2.16 -18.33 24.47
N ASN A 114 -1.90 -17.02 24.66
CA ASN A 114 -1.63 -16.05 23.58
C ASN A 114 -2.74 -15.97 22.51
N THR A 115 -3.97 -16.27 22.88
CA THR A 115 -5.15 -16.11 22.04
C THR A 115 -5.89 -14.85 22.46
N TYR A 116 -6.20 -13.95 21.53
CA TYR A 116 -6.89 -12.69 21.80
C TYR A 116 -8.15 -12.58 20.95
N ARG A 117 -9.20 -12.00 21.53
CA ARG A 117 -10.48 -11.73 20.87
C ARG A 117 -10.71 -10.24 20.76
N ILE A 118 -11.16 -9.81 19.58
CA ILE A 118 -11.60 -8.45 19.28
C ILE A 118 -13.03 -8.58 18.76
N GLU A 119 -14.01 -8.31 19.62
CA GLU A 119 -15.42 -8.58 19.35
C GLU A 119 -16.35 -7.39 19.69
N GLU A 120 -15.79 -6.29 20.21
CA GLU A 120 -16.53 -5.18 20.80
C GLU A 120 -17.18 -4.25 19.76
N ASP A 121 -16.46 -3.87 18.69
CA ASP A 121 -17.00 -3.06 17.60
C ASP A 121 -16.93 -3.80 16.26
N THR A 122 -18.04 -4.47 15.96
CA THR A 122 -18.20 -5.30 14.77
C THR A 122 -18.39 -4.49 13.46
N SER A 123 -18.47 -3.17 13.55
CA SER A 123 -18.48 -2.31 12.35
C SER A 123 -17.06 -2.04 11.81
N ALA A 124 -16.02 -2.33 12.58
CA ALA A 124 -14.64 -2.18 12.15
C ALA A 124 -14.29 -3.14 11.00
N ASN A 125 -13.51 -2.65 10.04
CA ASN A 125 -12.98 -3.46 8.95
C ASN A 125 -11.82 -4.32 9.46
N VAL A 126 -11.97 -5.65 9.38
CA VAL A 126 -11.02 -6.64 9.90
C VAL A 126 -9.62 -6.44 9.31
N GLN A 127 -9.53 -6.16 8.00
CA GLN A 127 -8.26 -6.00 7.29
C GLN A 127 -7.53 -4.74 7.73
N LEU A 128 -8.25 -3.63 7.87
CA LEU A 128 -7.69 -2.36 8.32
C LEU A 128 -7.31 -2.40 9.81
N THR A 129 -8.07 -3.10 10.65
CA THR A 129 -7.65 -3.40 12.03
C THR A 129 -6.32 -4.17 12.00
N LEU A 130 -6.27 -5.27 11.25
CA LEU A 130 -5.05 -6.07 11.13
C LEU A 130 -3.87 -5.29 10.53
N GLN A 131 -4.12 -4.29 9.68
CA GLN A 131 -3.07 -3.42 9.12
C GLN A 131 -2.29 -2.68 10.20
N GLY A 132 -2.93 -2.28 11.31
CA GLY A 132 -2.24 -1.69 12.47
C GLY A 132 -1.64 -2.74 13.40
N LEU A 133 -2.32 -3.87 13.61
CA LEU A 133 -1.89 -4.86 14.58
C LEU A 133 -0.74 -5.74 14.08
N LEU A 134 -0.77 -6.14 12.81
CA LEU A 134 0.14 -7.15 12.27
C LEU A 134 1.61 -6.76 12.35
N PRO A 135 2.05 -5.55 11.97
CA PRO A 135 3.45 -5.16 12.11
C PRO A 135 3.89 -5.18 13.58
N TYR A 136 3.05 -4.72 14.52
CA TYR A 136 3.39 -4.79 15.93
C TYR A 136 3.56 -6.25 16.39
N ILE A 137 2.57 -7.13 16.12
CA ILE A 137 2.63 -8.54 16.54
C ILE A 137 3.85 -9.23 15.96
N LEU A 138 4.18 -9.00 14.69
CA LEU A 138 5.34 -9.60 14.03
C LEU A 138 6.66 -9.14 14.68
N PHE A 139 6.80 -7.85 14.95
CA PHE A 139 8.09 -7.25 15.32
C PHE A 139 8.24 -6.96 16.83
N SER A 140 7.24 -7.22 17.67
CA SER A 140 7.35 -7.03 19.14
C SER A 140 8.31 -8.04 19.81
N GLY A 141 8.88 -8.97 19.05
CA GLY A 141 9.80 -9.99 19.53
C GLY A 141 9.10 -11.20 20.15
N ALA A 142 9.75 -12.36 20.05
CA ALA A 142 9.31 -13.62 20.63
C ALA A 142 10.26 -14.07 21.74
N LYS A 143 9.75 -14.85 22.70
CA LYS A 143 10.62 -15.68 23.55
C LYS A 143 11.30 -16.77 22.70
N GLU A 144 12.40 -17.34 23.19
CA GLU A 144 13.13 -18.42 22.47
C GLU A 144 12.16 -19.51 21.98
N GLY A 145 12.20 -19.82 20.69
CA GLY A 145 11.38 -20.86 20.05
C GLY A 145 10.24 -20.38 19.15
N GLY A 146 10.00 -19.07 19.04
CA GLY A 146 8.97 -18.51 18.16
C GLY A 146 7.58 -18.58 18.79
N GLU A 147 7.20 -17.51 19.50
CA GLU A 147 5.89 -17.37 20.09
C GLU A 147 4.83 -17.10 19.01
N THR A 148 3.69 -17.80 19.08
CA THR A 148 2.56 -17.60 18.17
C THR A 148 1.44 -16.88 18.90
N VAL A 149 0.92 -15.83 18.27
CA VAL A 149 -0.26 -15.09 18.71
C VAL A 149 -1.44 -15.53 17.85
N THR A 150 -2.52 -15.98 18.49
CA THR A 150 -3.79 -16.24 17.81
C THR A 150 -4.70 -15.03 17.99
N LEU A 151 -5.24 -14.51 16.91
CA LEU A 151 -6.12 -13.35 16.92
C LEU A 151 -7.45 -13.72 16.27
N HIS A 152 -8.53 -13.53 17.02
CA HIS A 152 -9.89 -13.59 16.52
C HIS A 152 -10.43 -12.16 16.39
N ILE A 153 -10.87 -11.80 15.19
CA ILE A 153 -11.47 -10.47 14.93
C ILE A 153 -12.87 -10.69 14.39
N ALA A 154 -13.87 -10.16 15.11
CA ALA A 154 -15.22 -9.99 14.60
C ALA A 154 -15.35 -8.59 13.98
N GLY A 155 -15.84 -8.53 12.74
CA GLY A 155 -15.95 -7.26 12.02
C GLY A 155 -16.33 -7.43 10.56
N VAL A 156 -16.35 -6.33 9.82
CA VAL A 156 -16.58 -6.36 8.37
C VAL A 156 -15.38 -6.96 7.67
N THR A 157 -15.58 -7.99 6.84
CA THR A 157 -14.51 -8.63 6.05
C THR A 157 -14.56 -8.27 4.57
N HIS A 158 -15.67 -7.67 4.11
CA HIS A 158 -15.93 -7.27 2.74
C HIS A 158 -16.59 -5.90 2.71
N GLU A 159 -15.80 -4.88 2.39
CA GLU A 159 -16.25 -3.49 2.28
C GLU A 159 -15.87 -2.93 0.90
N PRO A 160 -16.79 -2.26 0.19
CA PRO A 160 -16.48 -1.62 -1.07
C PRO A 160 -15.29 -0.66 -0.96
N ARG A 161 -14.36 -0.74 -1.91
CA ARG A 161 -13.18 0.17 -2.00
C ARG A 161 -12.18 0.02 -0.85
N ARG A 162 -12.31 -1.01 0.00
CA ARG A 162 -11.27 -1.42 0.96
C ARG A 162 -10.74 -2.81 0.59
N PRO A 163 -9.55 -3.18 1.09
CA PRO A 163 -9.09 -4.55 1.01
C PRO A 163 -10.09 -5.51 1.67
N THR A 164 -10.41 -6.60 0.98
CA THR A 164 -11.27 -7.67 1.50
C THR A 164 -10.43 -8.80 2.12
N PHE A 165 -11.08 -9.70 2.85
CA PHE A 165 -10.42 -10.91 3.33
C PHE A 165 -9.82 -11.73 2.18
N ASP A 166 -10.55 -11.89 1.07
CA ASP A 166 -10.05 -12.68 -0.05
C ASP A 166 -8.81 -12.06 -0.71
N TRP A 167 -8.72 -10.73 -0.77
CA TRP A 167 -7.49 -10.07 -1.23
C TRP A 167 -6.35 -10.31 -0.23
N TYR A 168 -6.62 -10.23 1.08
CA TYR A 168 -5.61 -10.53 2.10
C TYR A 168 -5.07 -11.96 1.97
N ASP A 169 -5.98 -12.94 1.86
CA ASP A 169 -5.64 -14.36 1.76
C ASP A 169 -4.89 -14.71 0.47
N GLN A 170 -5.34 -14.15 -0.66
CA GLN A 170 -4.83 -14.53 -1.96
C GLN A 170 -3.66 -13.66 -2.45
N VAL A 171 -3.44 -12.48 -1.88
CA VAL A 171 -2.45 -11.50 -2.36
C VAL A 171 -1.53 -11.04 -1.24
N PHE A 172 -2.07 -10.49 -0.15
CA PHE A 172 -1.27 -9.89 0.92
C PHE A 172 -0.37 -10.90 1.63
N PHE A 173 -0.94 -11.93 2.26
CA PHE A 173 -0.15 -12.92 2.99
C PHE A 173 0.85 -13.67 2.11
N PRO A 174 0.50 -14.14 0.89
CA PRO A 174 1.49 -14.74 0.00
C PRO A 174 2.64 -13.80 -0.37
N THR A 175 2.41 -12.49 -0.42
CA THR A 175 3.47 -11.50 -0.68
C THR A 175 4.34 -11.30 0.55
N LEU A 176 3.76 -11.27 1.76
CA LEU A 176 4.52 -11.25 3.02
C LEU A 176 5.42 -12.48 3.16
N GLU A 177 4.88 -13.67 2.87
CA GLU A 177 5.65 -14.92 2.86
C GLU A 177 6.86 -14.82 1.91
N LYS A 178 6.67 -14.19 0.75
CA LYS A 178 7.74 -14.02 -0.26
C LYS A 178 8.84 -13.06 0.16
N ILE A 179 8.57 -12.08 1.01
CA ILE A 179 9.58 -11.15 1.54
C ILE A 179 10.26 -11.67 2.81
N GLY A 180 9.91 -12.87 3.28
CA GLY A 180 10.55 -13.51 4.43
C GLY A 180 9.77 -13.43 5.74
N ILE A 181 8.51 -12.95 5.72
CA ILE A 181 7.63 -13.05 6.89
C ILE A 181 7.16 -14.50 7.05
N PRO A 182 7.17 -15.08 8.27
CA PRO A 182 6.63 -16.41 8.51
C PRO A 182 5.19 -16.57 8.01
N ARG A 183 4.86 -17.78 7.56
CA ARG A 183 3.51 -18.09 7.09
C ARG A 183 2.49 -17.85 8.20
N ILE A 184 1.52 -16.98 7.91
CA ILE A 184 0.39 -16.71 8.79
C ILE A 184 -0.71 -17.71 8.44
N GLU A 185 -1.14 -18.53 9.41
CA GLU A 185 -2.35 -19.34 9.24
C GLU A 185 -3.55 -18.41 9.37
N ARG A 186 -4.54 -18.56 8.47
CA ARG A 186 -5.72 -17.70 8.46
C ARG A 186 -6.96 -18.47 8.09
N LYS A 187 -8.10 -18.08 8.66
CA LYS A 187 -9.42 -18.64 8.36
C LYS A 187 -10.45 -17.52 8.34
N ASN A 188 -11.26 -17.49 7.29
CA ASN A 188 -12.49 -16.71 7.26
C ASN A 188 -13.62 -17.63 7.73
N LYS A 189 -14.03 -17.52 8.99
CA LYS A 189 -15.11 -18.35 9.55
C LYS A 189 -16.46 -17.89 9.02
N GLU A 190 -16.62 -16.58 8.86
CA GLU A 190 -17.87 -15.97 8.41
C GLU A 190 -17.59 -14.65 7.68
N ARG A 191 -18.31 -14.39 6.58
CA ARG A 191 -18.17 -13.14 5.82
C ARG A 191 -19.09 -12.06 6.37
N GLY A 192 -18.50 -10.94 6.79
CA GLY A 192 -19.16 -9.71 7.17
C GLY A 192 -19.13 -8.70 6.04
N TRP A 193 -20.22 -7.96 5.85
CA TRP A 193 -20.42 -7.08 4.71
C TRP A 193 -20.79 -5.68 5.16
N ASP A 194 -20.09 -4.68 4.66
CA ASP A 194 -20.51 -3.28 4.77
C ASP A 194 -21.13 -2.84 3.44
N ILE A 195 -22.44 -2.65 3.47
CA ILE A 195 -23.25 -2.37 2.30
C ILE A 195 -23.87 -0.98 2.48
N PRO A 196 -23.64 -0.05 1.53
CA PRO A 196 -24.28 1.25 1.58
C PRO A 196 -25.81 1.12 1.69
N GLY A 197 -26.39 1.74 2.71
CA GLY A 197 -27.85 1.74 2.94
C GLY A 197 -28.38 0.56 3.76
N ARG A 198 -27.52 -0.33 4.28
CA ARG A 198 -27.88 -1.35 5.26
C ARG A 198 -26.96 -1.30 6.48
N PRO A 199 -27.41 -1.80 7.65
CA PRO A 199 -26.50 -2.07 8.76
C PRO A 199 -25.42 -3.08 8.32
N PRO A 200 -24.14 -2.85 8.65
CA PRO A 200 -23.09 -3.81 8.38
C PRO A 200 -23.38 -5.16 9.03
N THR A 201 -23.00 -6.25 8.37
CA THR A 201 -23.03 -7.58 8.97
C THR A 201 -21.67 -7.96 9.49
N THR A 202 -21.64 -8.63 10.63
CA THR A 202 -20.42 -9.11 11.28
C THR A 202 -19.91 -10.36 10.56
N GLY A 203 -18.60 -10.37 10.30
CA GLY A 203 -17.85 -11.55 9.90
C GLY A 203 -16.84 -11.93 10.98
N HIS A 204 -16.22 -13.09 10.83
CA HIS A 204 -15.30 -13.63 11.83
C HIS A 204 -14.04 -14.15 11.14
N ALA A 205 -12.89 -13.57 11.47
CA ALA A 205 -11.59 -14.00 10.97
C ALA A 205 -10.72 -14.50 12.12
N GLU A 206 -9.91 -15.52 11.84
CA GLU A 206 -8.88 -16.04 12.73
C GLU A 206 -7.52 -15.95 12.04
N PHE A 207 -6.52 -15.45 12.75
CA PHE A 207 -5.13 -15.36 12.31
C PHE A 207 -4.23 -16.00 13.36
N LYS A 208 -3.29 -16.85 12.95
CA LYS A 208 -2.19 -17.32 13.81
C LYS A 208 -0.89 -16.78 13.26
N ILE A 209 -0.26 -15.93 14.05
CA ILE A 209 0.86 -15.11 13.66
C ILE A 209 2.06 -15.54 14.50
N THR A 210 3.03 -16.17 13.87
CA THR A 210 4.32 -16.45 14.50
C THR A 210 5.17 -15.18 14.47
N ARG A 211 5.63 -14.74 15.64
CA ARG A 211 6.46 -13.54 15.76
C ARG A 211 7.84 -13.73 15.13
N MET A 212 8.41 -12.63 14.65
CA MET A 212 9.79 -12.59 14.15
C MET A 212 10.76 -12.73 15.32
N THR A 213 11.79 -13.53 15.14
CA THR A 213 12.94 -13.63 16.05
C THR A 213 14.17 -12.89 15.51
N GLU A 214 14.21 -12.66 14.20
CA GLU A 214 15.31 -12.01 13.49
C GLU A 214 14.80 -10.78 12.72
N PRO A 215 15.65 -9.78 12.46
CA PRO A 215 15.30 -8.65 11.60
C PRO A 215 14.82 -9.11 10.22
N LEU A 216 13.87 -8.36 9.65
CA LEU A 216 13.44 -8.58 8.28
C LEU A 216 14.57 -8.16 7.32
N GLU A 217 15.03 -9.08 6.48
CA GLU A 217 16.03 -8.76 5.46
C GLU A 217 15.44 -7.83 4.37
N ARG A 218 16.31 -7.05 3.72
CA ARG A 218 15.89 -6.28 2.54
C ARG A 218 15.27 -7.18 1.48
N PHE A 219 14.27 -6.66 0.79
CA PHE A 219 13.61 -7.37 -0.30
C PHE A 219 13.47 -6.50 -1.55
N ALA A 220 13.42 -7.16 -2.70
CA ALA A 220 13.27 -6.53 -4.00
C ALA A 220 12.16 -7.22 -4.81
N LEU A 221 11.09 -6.47 -5.10
CA LEU A 221 9.98 -6.89 -5.95
C LEU A 221 10.05 -6.10 -7.26
N ILE A 222 11.04 -6.42 -8.09
CA ILE A 222 11.38 -5.65 -9.30
C ILE A 222 11.13 -6.40 -10.60
N GLU A 223 11.09 -7.73 -10.54
CA GLU A 223 10.85 -8.58 -11.70
C GLU A 223 9.79 -9.62 -11.35
N ARG A 224 8.67 -9.58 -12.08
CA ARG A 224 7.55 -10.51 -11.87
C ARG A 224 7.52 -11.69 -12.84
N GLY A 225 8.17 -11.59 -13.99
CA GLY A 225 8.01 -12.55 -15.09
C GLY A 225 6.65 -12.45 -15.78
N PRO A 226 6.32 -13.34 -16.73
CA PRO A 226 4.99 -13.44 -17.33
C PRO A 226 3.93 -13.85 -16.32
N VAL A 227 2.66 -13.57 -16.63
CA VAL A 227 1.52 -14.15 -15.91
C VAL A 227 1.38 -15.61 -16.33
N VAL A 228 1.33 -16.53 -15.36
CA VAL A 228 1.21 -17.97 -15.60
C VAL A 228 -0.16 -18.51 -15.20
N LYS A 229 -0.88 -17.80 -14.33
CA LYS A 229 -2.18 -18.22 -13.83
C LYS A 229 -3.06 -17.03 -13.48
N VAL A 230 -4.36 -17.13 -13.75
CA VAL A 230 -5.37 -16.20 -13.23
C VAL A 230 -6.37 -16.98 -12.40
N THR A 231 -6.52 -16.61 -11.13
CA THR A 231 -7.56 -17.12 -10.24
C THR A 231 -8.71 -16.13 -10.20
N ALA A 232 -9.95 -16.59 -10.31
CA ALA A 232 -11.14 -15.79 -10.11
C ALA A 232 -11.88 -16.28 -8.86
N THR A 233 -12.14 -15.40 -7.90
CA THR A 233 -13.11 -15.62 -6.81
C THR A 233 -14.38 -14.86 -7.14
N ILE A 234 -15.50 -15.57 -7.20
CA ILE A 234 -16.81 -15.01 -7.54
C ILE A 234 -17.77 -15.36 -6.41
N LEU A 235 -18.29 -14.34 -5.75
CA LEU A 235 -19.40 -14.43 -4.79
C LEU A 235 -20.60 -13.74 -5.43
N CYS A 236 -21.66 -14.49 -5.68
CA CYS A 236 -22.87 -13.99 -6.30
C CYS A 236 -24.06 -14.90 -5.99
N PRO A 237 -25.30 -14.47 -6.29
CA PRO A 237 -26.46 -15.35 -6.20
C PRO A 237 -26.28 -16.56 -7.11
N GLY A 238 -26.70 -17.74 -6.66
CA GLY A 238 -26.48 -19.00 -7.36
C GLY A 238 -27.01 -19.02 -8.79
N ALA A 239 -28.12 -18.32 -9.05
CA ALA A 239 -28.73 -18.20 -10.38
C ALA A 239 -27.80 -17.54 -11.42
N ASP A 240 -26.87 -16.69 -10.99
CA ASP A 240 -26.00 -15.91 -11.88
C ASP A 240 -24.59 -16.44 -12.02
N LEU A 241 -24.24 -17.43 -11.21
CA LEU A 241 -22.89 -17.95 -11.09
C LEU A 241 -22.35 -18.48 -12.42
N ASN A 242 -23.11 -19.33 -13.11
CA ASN A 242 -22.69 -19.90 -14.40
C ASN A 242 -22.51 -18.82 -15.48
N TYR A 243 -23.41 -17.83 -15.51
CA TYR A 243 -23.29 -16.70 -16.43
C TYR A 243 -22.00 -15.92 -16.16
N LEU A 244 -21.72 -15.58 -14.90
CA LEU A 244 -20.52 -14.82 -14.52
C LEU A 244 -19.23 -15.59 -14.78
N ILE A 245 -19.18 -16.89 -14.46
CA ILE A 245 -18.02 -17.74 -14.77
C ILE A 245 -17.72 -17.73 -16.28
N ASN A 246 -18.76 -17.95 -17.10
CA ASN A 246 -18.60 -17.98 -18.56
C ASN A 246 -18.20 -16.61 -19.11
N LYS A 247 -18.78 -15.53 -18.56
CA LYS A 247 -18.45 -14.17 -18.95
C LYS A 247 -17.01 -13.80 -18.56
N VAL A 248 -16.55 -14.14 -17.36
CA VAL A 248 -15.16 -13.95 -16.91
C VAL A 248 -14.20 -14.71 -17.83
N ARG A 249 -14.47 -15.98 -18.11
CA ARG A 249 -13.65 -16.78 -19.04
C ARG A 249 -13.59 -16.17 -20.44
N SER A 250 -14.74 -15.74 -20.97
CA SER A 250 -14.83 -15.09 -22.29
C SER A 250 -14.03 -13.80 -22.33
N GLU A 251 -14.19 -12.92 -21.34
CA GLU A 251 -13.52 -11.62 -21.30
C GLU A 251 -12.00 -11.76 -21.11
N ILE A 252 -11.56 -12.71 -20.26
CA ILE A 252 -10.13 -13.03 -20.13
C ILE A 252 -9.59 -13.59 -21.44
N LYS A 253 -10.32 -14.48 -22.13
CA LYS A 253 -9.90 -15.03 -23.43
C LYS A 253 -9.78 -13.95 -24.49
N GLN A 254 -10.78 -13.07 -24.61
CA GLN A 254 -10.77 -11.94 -25.55
C GLN A 254 -9.60 -10.98 -25.28
N ARG A 255 -9.25 -10.77 -24.01
CA ARG A 255 -8.14 -9.89 -23.59
C ARG A 255 -6.85 -10.66 -23.33
N GLY A 256 -6.77 -11.93 -23.72
CA GLY A 256 -5.72 -12.87 -23.34
C GLY A 256 -4.33 -12.37 -23.72
N ALA A 257 -4.17 -11.76 -24.90
CA ALA A 257 -2.90 -11.19 -25.34
C ALA A 257 -2.36 -10.05 -24.46
N ARG A 258 -3.24 -9.36 -23.71
CA ARG A 258 -2.86 -8.29 -22.76
C ARG A 258 -2.58 -8.85 -21.36
N ILE A 259 -3.20 -9.96 -20.99
CA ILE A 259 -3.12 -10.59 -19.67
C ILE A 259 -1.95 -11.58 -19.62
N PHE A 260 -1.86 -12.43 -20.63
CA PHE A 260 -0.85 -13.44 -20.82
C PHE A 260 0.14 -12.98 -21.89
N LYS A 261 1.42 -13.31 -21.75
CA LYS A 261 2.37 -13.11 -22.85
C LYS A 261 2.05 -14.15 -23.96
N PRO A 262 2.33 -13.86 -25.24
CA PRO A 262 2.11 -14.83 -26.32
C PRO A 262 2.82 -16.20 -26.13
N LYS A 263 3.80 -16.26 -25.22
CA LYS A 263 4.57 -17.47 -24.90
C LYS A 263 4.08 -18.24 -23.67
N SER A 264 2.99 -17.81 -23.02
CA SER A 264 2.46 -18.47 -21.81
C SER A 264 1.11 -19.12 -22.08
N ASP A 265 1.02 -20.44 -21.90
CA ASP A 265 -0.23 -21.23 -21.92
C ASP A 265 -1.01 -21.07 -20.60
N GLY A 266 -1.17 -19.83 -20.14
CA GLY A 266 -1.60 -19.52 -18.78
C GLY A 266 -2.91 -20.20 -18.38
N GLN A 267 -2.97 -20.69 -17.13
CA GLN A 267 -4.13 -21.39 -16.61
C GLN A 267 -5.15 -20.41 -16.01
N ILE A 268 -6.43 -20.58 -16.33
CA ILE A 268 -7.53 -19.86 -15.65
C ILE A 268 -8.19 -20.81 -14.65
N ILE A 269 -8.11 -20.48 -13.37
CA ILE A 269 -8.78 -21.20 -12.28
C ILE A 269 -9.92 -20.33 -11.77
N CYS A 270 -11.12 -20.87 -11.67
CA CYS A 270 -12.23 -20.19 -11.02
C CYS A 270 -12.48 -20.87 -9.68
N ASN A 271 -12.11 -20.21 -8.59
CA ASN A 271 -12.49 -20.58 -7.25
C ASN A 271 -13.90 -20.04 -7.01
N ILE A 272 -14.83 -20.95 -6.77
CA ILE A 272 -16.24 -20.63 -6.67
C ILE A 272 -16.65 -20.84 -5.24
N GLU A 273 -17.07 -19.77 -4.59
CA GLU A 273 -17.72 -19.83 -3.29
C GLU A 273 -19.10 -19.18 -3.45
N SER A 274 -20.15 -19.99 -3.39
CA SER A 274 -21.51 -19.46 -3.30
C SER A 274 -21.73 -18.98 -1.87
N SER A 275 -22.49 -17.89 -1.70
CA SER A 275 -22.97 -17.46 -0.38
C SER A 275 -23.96 -18.50 0.16
N GLY A 276 -23.44 -19.57 0.77
CA GLY A 276 -24.21 -20.59 1.50
C GLY A 276 -25.02 -21.57 0.63
N ASP A 277 -25.31 -22.74 1.22
CA ASP A 277 -26.06 -23.87 0.65
C ASP A 277 -27.58 -23.61 0.48
N GLN A 278 -28.02 -22.36 0.70
CA GLN A 278 -29.38 -21.88 0.42
C GLN A 278 -29.28 -20.48 -0.18
N PRO A 279 -29.41 -20.32 -1.51
CA PRO A 279 -29.46 -19.00 -2.11
C PRO A 279 -30.72 -18.29 -1.61
N ASP A 280 -30.55 -17.28 -0.75
CA ASP A 280 -31.61 -16.31 -0.51
C ASP A 280 -31.94 -15.65 -1.86
N PRO A 281 -33.17 -15.77 -2.37
CA PRO A 281 -33.58 -15.11 -3.62
C PRO A 281 -33.42 -13.57 -3.58
N ALA A 282 -33.32 -12.99 -2.38
CA ALA A 282 -33.05 -11.58 -2.15
C ALA A 282 -31.56 -11.23 -2.05
N ASP A 283 -30.64 -12.23 -1.98
CA ASP A 283 -29.21 -11.96 -2.06
C ASP A 283 -28.91 -11.38 -3.44
N ARG A 284 -28.37 -10.16 -3.45
CA ARG A 284 -28.02 -9.39 -4.65
C ARG A 284 -26.59 -8.86 -4.58
N ARG A 285 -25.76 -9.50 -3.77
CA ARG A 285 -24.36 -9.13 -3.58
C ARG A 285 -23.53 -9.80 -4.67
N TYR A 286 -22.74 -9.00 -5.37
CA TYR A 286 -21.80 -9.46 -6.37
C TYR A 286 -20.41 -8.99 -5.98
N TYR A 287 -19.50 -9.94 -5.82
CA TYR A 287 -18.10 -9.69 -5.59
C TYR A 287 -17.28 -10.55 -6.54
N ILE A 288 -16.42 -9.91 -7.32
CA ILE A 288 -15.50 -10.58 -8.23
C ILE A 288 -14.09 -10.09 -7.91
N LEU A 289 -13.21 -11.01 -7.55
CA LEU A 289 -11.77 -10.79 -7.39
C LEU A 289 -11.04 -11.61 -8.44
N LEU A 290 -10.20 -10.96 -9.23
CA LEU A 290 -9.27 -11.63 -10.14
C LEU A 290 -7.84 -11.45 -9.66
N VAL A 291 -7.10 -12.54 -9.56
CA VAL A 291 -5.70 -12.56 -9.11
C VAL A 291 -4.82 -13.17 -10.20
N ALA A 292 -3.96 -12.37 -10.80
CA ALA A 292 -2.92 -12.84 -11.71
C ALA A 292 -1.67 -13.26 -10.90
N THR A 293 -1.33 -14.54 -10.96
CA THR A 293 -0.07 -15.08 -10.44
C THR A 293 0.97 -15.10 -11.56
N THR A 294 2.15 -14.55 -11.27
CA THR A 294 3.26 -14.50 -12.22
C THR A 294 4.24 -15.65 -12.02
N GLU A 295 5.13 -15.87 -12.98
CA GLU A 295 6.16 -16.92 -12.93
C GLU A 295 7.02 -16.86 -11.67
N HIS A 296 7.38 -15.65 -11.24
CA HIS A 296 8.13 -15.46 -10.00
C HIS A 296 7.24 -15.52 -8.74
N GLY A 297 5.97 -15.90 -8.85
CA GLY A 297 5.05 -16.02 -7.72
C GLY A 297 4.52 -14.69 -7.17
N LEU A 298 4.69 -13.57 -7.87
CA LEU A 298 4.03 -12.32 -7.51
C LEU A 298 2.55 -12.37 -7.89
N ARG A 299 1.73 -11.63 -7.14
CA ARG A 299 0.28 -11.64 -7.29
C ARG A 299 -0.25 -10.22 -7.45
N LEU A 300 -1.00 -10.01 -8.51
CA LEU A 300 -1.66 -8.74 -8.81
C LEU A 300 -3.16 -8.98 -8.81
N ALA A 301 -3.91 -8.15 -8.10
CA ALA A 301 -5.34 -8.30 -8.04
C ALA A 301 -6.11 -7.07 -8.51
N ALA A 302 -7.30 -7.34 -9.01
CA ALA A 302 -8.35 -6.35 -9.17
C ALA A 302 -9.66 -6.96 -8.73
N ASP A 303 -10.46 -6.19 -8.00
CA ASP A 303 -11.76 -6.62 -7.49
C ASP A 303 -12.85 -5.61 -7.80
N ARG A 304 -14.11 -6.06 -7.74
CA ARG A 304 -15.27 -5.17 -7.72
C ARG A 304 -16.36 -5.75 -6.83
N PHE A 305 -16.95 -4.89 -6.02
CA PHE A 305 -18.16 -5.15 -5.26
C PHE A 305 -19.33 -4.38 -5.85
N HIS A 306 -20.51 -5.00 -5.90
CA HIS A 306 -21.76 -4.37 -6.30
C HIS A 306 -22.96 -5.01 -5.61
N GLU A 307 -23.97 -4.20 -5.29
CA GLU A 307 -25.28 -4.66 -4.83
C GLU A 307 -26.39 -3.90 -5.55
N GLY A 308 -27.43 -4.60 -6.00
CA GLY A 308 -28.58 -4.00 -6.67
C GLY A 308 -29.46 -4.99 -7.44
N GLU A 309 -30.71 -4.60 -7.74
CA GLU A 309 -31.63 -5.41 -8.59
C GLU A 309 -31.09 -5.56 -10.02
N GLU A 310 -30.51 -4.48 -10.53
CA GLU A 310 -29.81 -4.42 -11.79
C GLU A 310 -28.32 -4.29 -11.48
N PRO A 311 -27.51 -5.37 -11.58
CA PRO A 311 -26.15 -5.40 -11.06
C PRO A 311 -25.12 -4.49 -11.78
N MET A 312 -25.55 -3.38 -12.39
CA MET A 312 -24.94 -2.70 -13.52
C MET A 312 -24.60 -3.72 -14.62
N ARG A 313 -25.61 -4.16 -15.37
CA ARG A 313 -25.47 -5.05 -16.54
C ARG A 313 -24.37 -6.11 -16.35
N LYS A 314 -24.41 -6.96 -15.30
CA LYS A 314 -23.48 -8.08 -14.92
C LYS A 314 -22.17 -8.26 -15.74
N GLY A 315 -22.25 -8.41 -17.06
CA GLY A 315 -21.11 -8.33 -17.96
C GLY A 315 -20.24 -7.07 -17.87
N VAL A 316 -20.79 -5.88 -17.57
CA VAL A 316 -20.05 -4.63 -17.36
C VAL A 316 -19.21 -4.72 -16.08
N LEU A 317 -19.75 -5.30 -15.00
CA LEU A 317 -18.98 -5.59 -13.78
C LEU A 317 -17.75 -6.46 -14.11
N VAL A 318 -17.96 -7.55 -14.86
CA VAL A 318 -16.88 -8.44 -15.33
C VAL A 318 -15.87 -7.69 -16.20
N GLN A 319 -16.34 -6.88 -17.15
CA GLN A 319 -15.47 -6.10 -18.02
C GLN A 319 -14.61 -5.11 -17.23
N ARG A 320 -15.17 -4.44 -16.23
CA ARG A 320 -14.44 -3.51 -15.37
C ARG A 320 -13.34 -4.20 -14.58
N VAL A 321 -13.60 -5.34 -13.96
CA VAL A 321 -12.58 -6.07 -13.18
C VAL A 321 -11.49 -6.65 -14.09
N VAL A 322 -11.84 -7.21 -15.25
CA VAL A 322 -10.85 -7.72 -16.22
C VAL A 322 -10.02 -6.58 -16.83
N ARG A 323 -10.64 -5.43 -17.13
CA ARG A 323 -9.94 -4.21 -17.58
C ARG A 323 -8.93 -3.74 -16.55
N ALA A 324 -9.33 -3.65 -15.28
CA ALA A 324 -8.46 -3.22 -14.19
C ALA A 324 -7.24 -4.15 -14.04
N LEU A 325 -7.45 -5.48 -14.01
CA LEU A 325 -6.35 -6.44 -13.93
C LEU A 325 -5.42 -6.34 -15.16
N ALA A 326 -5.99 -6.27 -16.36
CA ALA A 326 -5.20 -6.13 -17.59
C ALA A 326 -4.39 -4.82 -17.60
N GLY A 327 -4.89 -3.74 -16.99
CA GLY A 327 -4.16 -2.48 -16.82
C GLY A 327 -2.94 -2.62 -15.92
N LEU A 328 -3.08 -3.28 -14.76
CA LEU A 328 -1.97 -3.56 -13.84
C LEU A 328 -0.88 -4.41 -14.52
N ILE A 329 -1.29 -5.46 -15.24
CA ILE A 329 -0.37 -6.32 -15.99
C ILE A 329 0.33 -5.51 -17.09
N ARG A 330 -0.41 -4.67 -17.81
CA ARG A 330 0.19 -3.75 -18.78
C ARG A 330 1.27 -2.94 -18.06
N ASN A 331 0.96 -2.20 -17.01
CA ASN A 331 1.92 -1.25 -16.43
C ASN A 331 3.18 -1.90 -15.81
N ARG A 332 3.31 -3.22 -15.90
CA ARG A 332 4.44 -4.03 -15.44
C ARG A 332 4.67 -3.93 -13.94
N ALA A 333 3.65 -3.50 -13.20
CA ALA A 333 3.69 -3.43 -11.74
C ALA A 333 3.98 -4.81 -11.14
N CYS A 334 4.85 -4.86 -10.14
CA CYS A 334 5.14 -6.09 -9.39
C CYS A 334 4.15 -6.33 -8.24
N VAL A 335 3.42 -5.29 -7.85
CA VAL A 335 2.44 -5.27 -6.77
C VAL A 335 1.30 -4.33 -7.16
N ASP A 336 0.08 -4.62 -6.70
CA ASP A 336 -1.10 -3.77 -6.96
C ASP A 336 -1.14 -2.53 -6.01
N PRO A 337 -2.00 -1.53 -6.27
CA PRO A 337 -2.03 -0.30 -5.49
C PRO A 337 -2.31 -0.49 -4.00
N ALA A 338 -3.21 -1.42 -3.65
CA ALA A 338 -3.50 -1.70 -2.23
C ALA A 338 -2.25 -2.29 -1.55
N MET A 339 -1.50 -3.16 -2.23
CA MET A 339 -0.25 -3.71 -1.71
C MET A 339 0.80 -2.62 -1.44
N TRP A 340 0.87 -1.55 -2.24
CA TRP A 340 1.84 -0.47 -2.02
C TRP A 340 1.72 0.16 -0.64
N ASP A 341 0.48 0.40 -0.23
CA ASP A 341 0.15 1.04 1.04
C ASP A 341 0.56 0.12 2.22
N HIS A 342 0.31 -1.18 2.10
CA HIS A 342 0.62 -2.15 3.14
C HIS A 342 2.12 -2.45 3.25
N MET A 343 2.86 -2.38 2.15
CA MET A 343 4.29 -2.74 2.13
C MET A 343 5.19 -1.68 2.76
N ALA A 344 4.74 -0.43 2.88
CA ALA A 344 5.56 0.68 3.36
C ALA A 344 6.18 0.41 4.75
N VAL A 345 5.39 -0.09 5.70
CA VAL A 345 5.87 -0.39 7.06
C VAL A 345 6.94 -1.48 7.07
N TYR A 346 6.78 -2.53 6.24
CA TYR A 346 7.75 -3.60 6.11
C TYR A 346 9.03 -3.14 5.42
N GLN A 347 8.94 -2.26 4.43
CA GLN A 347 10.11 -1.60 3.84
C GLN A 347 10.88 -0.76 4.86
N GLY A 348 10.17 -0.03 5.72
CA GLY A 348 10.79 0.79 6.77
C GLY A 348 11.47 -0.02 7.87
N LEU A 349 10.86 -1.15 8.26
CA LEU A 349 11.42 -2.04 9.29
C LEU A 349 12.55 -2.96 8.77
N ALA A 350 12.60 -3.25 7.47
CA ALA A 350 13.58 -4.14 6.87
C ALA A 350 15.02 -3.59 6.95
N LYS A 351 16.02 -4.47 6.88
CA LYS A 351 17.44 -4.11 6.95
C LYS A 351 17.99 -3.64 5.61
N GLY A 352 18.24 -2.34 5.49
CA GLY A 352 18.96 -1.73 4.38
C GLY A 352 18.12 -1.52 3.12
N ARG A 353 18.80 -1.41 1.97
CA ARG A 353 18.17 -0.97 0.71
C ARG A 353 17.23 -2.00 0.07
N GLY A 354 15.95 -1.66 -0.04
CA GLY A 354 14.91 -2.41 -0.74
C GLY A 354 14.42 -1.73 -2.03
N LYS A 355 13.62 -2.44 -2.83
CA LYS A 355 12.97 -1.86 -4.00
C LYS A 355 11.67 -2.56 -4.38
N ILE A 356 10.60 -1.80 -4.57
CA ILE A 356 9.33 -2.29 -5.11
C ILE A 356 9.03 -1.57 -6.42
N TYR A 357 8.93 -2.31 -7.52
CA TYR A 357 8.55 -1.73 -8.80
C TYR A 357 7.03 -1.64 -8.94
N ARG A 358 6.51 -0.41 -8.85
CA ARG A 358 5.07 -0.09 -8.89
C ARG A 358 4.49 -0.01 -10.32
N GLY A 359 5.32 -0.27 -11.33
CA GLY A 359 4.95 -0.09 -12.72
C GLY A 359 5.21 1.33 -13.21
N GLY A 360 5.21 1.51 -14.53
CA GLY A 360 5.50 2.79 -15.19
C GLY A 360 4.42 3.16 -16.20
N PHE A 361 4.38 4.44 -16.59
CA PHE A 361 3.58 4.89 -17.72
C PHE A 361 4.16 4.32 -19.03
N TYR A 362 3.27 3.90 -19.93
CA TYR A 362 3.67 3.35 -21.22
C TYR A 362 4.43 4.37 -22.09
N ASP A 363 5.31 3.84 -22.94
CA ASP A 363 6.05 4.48 -24.05
C ASP A 363 7.49 4.98 -23.86
N LYS A 364 8.14 4.83 -22.69
CA LYS A 364 9.55 5.28 -22.55
C LYS A 364 10.49 4.27 -21.93
N GLY A 365 10.68 3.12 -22.60
CA GLY A 365 11.84 2.23 -22.42
C GLY A 365 12.27 1.92 -20.97
N PRO A 366 13.52 1.47 -20.76
CA PRO A 366 14.16 1.46 -19.45
C PRO A 366 14.38 2.91 -18.99
N GLY A 367 13.82 3.30 -17.83
CA GLY A 367 13.88 4.68 -17.31
C GLY A 367 12.52 5.39 -17.21
N SER A 368 11.40 4.71 -17.51
CA SER A 368 10.06 5.25 -17.31
C SER A 368 9.80 5.61 -15.84
N ILE A 369 9.19 6.79 -15.63
CA ILE A 369 8.81 7.32 -14.31
C ILE A 369 7.85 6.32 -13.67
N ALA A 370 8.24 5.78 -12.51
CA ALA A 370 7.38 4.89 -11.74
C ALA A 370 6.06 5.60 -11.42
N GLN A 371 4.96 4.85 -11.31
CA GLN A 371 3.70 5.44 -10.88
C GLN A 371 3.90 6.21 -9.56
N PRO A 372 3.37 7.43 -9.45
CA PRO A 372 3.49 8.20 -8.22
C PRO A 372 2.83 7.44 -7.06
N PRO A 373 3.29 7.64 -5.82
CA PRO A 373 2.64 7.07 -4.64
C PRO A 373 1.18 7.50 -4.54
N SER A 374 0.36 6.61 -4.00
CA SER A 374 -0.98 6.97 -3.53
C SER A 374 -0.88 7.98 -2.36
N SER A 375 -1.98 8.66 -2.04
CA SER A 375 -2.03 9.48 -0.82
C SER A 375 -1.75 8.64 0.44
N HIS A 376 -2.29 7.43 0.51
CA HIS A 376 -2.08 6.50 1.64
C HIS A 376 -0.61 6.09 1.77
N GLN A 377 0.05 5.73 0.68
CA GLN A 377 1.47 5.37 0.70
C GLN A 377 2.36 6.55 1.09
N THR A 378 2.05 7.75 0.58
CA THR A 378 2.81 8.95 0.94
C THR A 378 2.63 9.28 2.42
N ALA A 379 1.42 9.10 2.95
CA ALA A 379 1.13 9.21 4.37
C ALA A 379 1.99 8.24 5.21
N ALA A 380 2.01 6.98 4.82
CA ALA A 380 2.79 5.94 5.47
C ALA A 380 4.29 6.28 5.47
N TRP A 381 4.83 6.68 4.32
CA TRP A 381 6.24 7.09 4.20
C TRP A 381 6.58 8.23 5.15
N CYS A 382 5.74 9.27 5.23
CA CYS A 382 5.97 10.39 6.12
C CYS A 382 6.01 9.96 7.60
N VAL A 383 5.04 9.14 8.04
CA VAL A 383 5.01 8.62 9.42
C VAL A 383 6.24 7.77 9.71
N ILE A 384 6.60 6.88 8.79
CA ILE A 384 7.74 5.97 8.95
C ILE A 384 9.07 6.74 8.94
N GLU A 385 9.24 7.71 8.05
CA GLU A 385 10.41 8.60 8.00
C GLU A 385 10.58 9.35 9.32
N GLN A 386 9.51 9.90 9.89
CA GLN A 386 9.57 10.66 11.14
C GLN A 386 9.86 9.79 12.36
N MET A 387 9.25 8.61 12.44
CA MET A 387 9.31 7.74 13.63
C MET A 387 10.47 6.76 13.60
N LEU A 388 10.84 6.22 12.43
CA LEU A 388 11.92 5.26 12.28
C LEU A 388 13.17 5.87 11.64
N GLY A 389 13.06 6.91 10.83
CA GLY A 389 14.20 7.43 10.05
C GLY A 389 14.53 6.58 8.81
N ALA A 390 13.61 5.72 8.36
CA ALA A 390 13.72 5.08 7.06
C ALA A 390 13.59 6.13 5.94
N GLU A 391 14.04 5.83 4.73
CA GLU A 391 13.93 6.75 3.59
C GLU A 391 13.19 6.10 2.42
N PHE A 392 12.36 6.88 1.69
CA PHE A 392 11.60 6.39 0.54
C PHE A 392 11.73 7.28 -0.69
N MET A 393 11.95 6.66 -1.85
CA MET A 393 12.00 7.31 -3.16
C MET A 393 10.73 7.09 -3.98
N ASN A 394 10.41 8.04 -4.86
CA ASN A 394 9.28 7.93 -5.80
C ASN A 394 9.45 6.83 -6.83
N ASN A 395 10.65 6.28 -7.02
CA ASN A 395 10.86 5.11 -7.87
C ASN A 395 10.56 3.77 -7.16
N GLY A 396 10.12 3.81 -5.89
CA GLY A 396 9.83 2.65 -5.04
C GLY A 396 11.05 2.05 -4.33
N THR A 397 12.22 2.68 -4.42
CA THR A 397 13.37 2.37 -3.56
C THR A 397 13.11 2.84 -2.13
N SER A 398 13.61 2.07 -1.17
CA SER A 398 13.60 2.43 0.24
C SER A 398 14.93 2.08 0.91
N GLU A 399 15.32 2.83 1.94
CA GLU A 399 16.38 2.46 2.89
C GLU A 399 15.70 2.17 4.23
N GLY A 400 15.56 0.88 4.56
CA GLY A 400 14.95 0.45 5.81
C GLY A 400 15.94 0.46 6.98
N THR A 401 15.43 0.53 8.20
CA THR A 401 16.24 0.76 9.39
C THR A 401 16.81 -0.51 10.03
N GLY A 402 16.38 -1.69 9.60
CA GLY A 402 16.79 -2.96 10.18
C GLY A 402 16.32 -3.13 11.62
N TYR A 403 15.05 -2.81 11.88
CA TYR A 403 14.45 -2.95 13.21
C TYR A 403 14.60 -4.39 13.73
N VAL A 404 15.17 -4.51 14.94
CA VAL A 404 15.42 -5.79 15.60
C VAL A 404 14.19 -6.18 16.42
N PRO A 405 13.51 -7.31 16.12
CA PRO A 405 12.31 -7.71 16.85
C PRO A 405 12.55 -7.84 18.37
N GLY A 406 11.71 -7.18 19.17
CA GLY A 406 11.83 -7.18 20.64
C GLY A 406 13.06 -6.44 21.19
N GLY A 407 13.86 -5.82 20.33
CA GLY A 407 14.99 -4.98 20.73
C GLY A 407 14.51 -3.65 21.31
N ILE A 408 15.39 -3.00 22.09
CA ILE A 408 15.18 -1.60 22.49
C ILE A 408 15.51 -0.74 21.27
N TRP A 409 14.55 0.08 20.86
CA TRP A 409 14.78 1.07 19.81
C TRP A 409 15.54 2.26 20.38
N ASP A 410 16.86 2.28 20.18
CA ASP A 410 17.68 3.46 20.46
C ASP A 410 17.91 4.19 19.14
N ARG A 411 17.33 5.39 19.01
CA ARG A 411 17.47 6.21 17.81
C ARG A 411 18.90 6.75 17.79
N GLN A 412 19.85 5.94 17.31
CA GLN A 412 21.16 6.44 16.91
C GLN A 412 20.96 7.27 15.64
N VAL A 413 20.63 8.55 15.82
CA VAL A 413 20.83 9.55 14.76
C VAL A 413 22.35 9.68 14.59
N GLU A 414 22.97 8.76 13.86
CA GLU A 414 24.18 9.13 13.15
C GLU A 414 23.73 10.22 12.18
N GLU A 415 24.29 11.43 12.29
CA GLU A 415 24.33 12.38 11.18
C GLU A 415 25.03 11.66 10.03
N LYS A 416 24.28 10.89 9.25
CA LYS A 416 24.77 10.34 8.01
C LYS A 416 24.85 11.51 7.06
N ASP A 417 26.07 11.77 6.59
CA ASP A 417 26.32 12.61 5.43
C ASP A 417 25.32 12.26 4.33
N VAL A 418 24.35 13.14 4.12
CA VAL A 418 23.31 13.04 3.09
C VAL A 418 23.98 13.34 1.74
N PHE A 419 24.87 12.48 1.28
CA PHE A 419 25.47 12.57 -0.05
C PHE A 419 24.83 11.53 -0.96
N GLY A 420 23.73 11.95 -1.57
CA GLY A 420 23.00 11.28 -2.63
C GLY A 420 21.70 12.04 -2.91
N ASP A 421 21.21 11.97 -4.14
CA ASP A 421 20.11 12.69 -4.79
C ASP A 421 18.69 12.58 -4.14
N TRP A 422 18.61 12.48 -2.80
CA TRP A 422 17.38 12.34 -2.00
C TRP A 422 16.76 13.70 -1.64
N THR A 423 17.55 14.76 -1.58
CA THR A 423 17.11 16.11 -1.20
C THR A 423 16.13 16.71 -2.19
N PHE A 424 16.31 16.48 -3.50
CA PHE A 424 15.41 16.98 -4.54
C PHE A 424 14.03 16.31 -4.50
N GLU A 425 13.96 14.99 -4.28
CA GLU A 425 12.67 14.29 -4.16
C GLU A 425 11.93 14.66 -2.88
N ARG A 426 12.65 14.88 -1.76
CA ARG A 426 12.07 15.36 -0.50
C ARG A 426 11.47 16.76 -0.67
N ALA A 427 12.22 17.68 -1.27
CA ALA A 427 11.77 19.02 -1.59
C ALA A 427 10.58 19.04 -2.57
N TRP A 428 10.51 18.10 -3.53
CA TRP A 428 9.34 17.99 -4.42
C TRP A 428 8.08 17.56 -3.66
N ARG A 429 8.18 16.65 -2.68
CA ARG A 429 7.04 16.24 -1.85
C ARG A 429 6.58 17.37 -0.93
N GLU A 430 7.52 18.07 -0.29
CA GLU A 430 7.24 19.24 0.57
C GLU A 430 6.57 20.37 -0.23
N LYS A 431 7.04 20.65 -1.44
CA LYS A 431 6.43 21.68 -2.30
C LYS A 431 5.01 21.30 -2.74
N LYS A 432 4.73 20.01 -2.93
CA LYS A 432 3.39 19.52 -3.28
C LYS A 432 2.42 19.52 -2.10
N SER A 433 2.91 19.32 -0.86
CA SER A 433 2.09 19.48 0.34
C SER A 433 1.75 20.96 0.59
N GLU A 434 2.69 21.88 0.34
CA GLU A 434 2.43 23.33 0.39
C GLU A 434 1.35 23.77 -0.62
N GLU A 435 1.36 23.22 -1.84
CA GLU A 435 0.32 23.49 -2.86
C GLU A 435 -1.07 22.98 -2.47
N LEU A 436 -1.16 21.94 -1.63
CA LEU A 436 -2.42 21.39 -1.11
C LEU A 436 -2.94 22.15 0.12
N VAL A 437 -2.07 22.85 0.85
CA VAL A 437 -2.42 23.65 2.06
C VAL A 437 -2.82 25.09 1.71
N SER A 438 -2.59 25.55 0.48
CA SER A 438 -3.06 26.88 0.06
C SER A 438 -4.60 26.90 -0.07
N PRO A 439 -5.32 27.85 0.55
CA PRO A 439 -6.76 27.96 0.39
C PRO A 439 -7.05 28.37 -1.05
N LYS A 440 -7.52 27.42 -1.88
CA LYS A 440 -8.09 27.77 -3.17
C LYS A 440 -9.34 28.60 -2.93
N SER A 441 -9.27 29.87 -3.35
CA SER A 441 -10.40 30.79 -3.43
C SER A 441 -11.62 30.10 -4.04
N GLN A 442 -12.75 30.17 -3.33
CA GLN A 442 -14.04 29.59 -3.73
C GLN A 442 -14.44 30.06 -5.14
N PRO A 443 -14.86 29.17 -6.05
CA PRO A 443 -15.83 29.50 -7.08
C PRO A 443 -17.24 29.40 -6.49
N SER A 444 -18.05 30.41 -6.79
CA SER A 444 -19.43 30.58 -6.35
C SER A 444 -20.34 29.41 -6.72
N GLU A 445 -21.29 29.14 -5.82
CA GLU A 445 -22.49 28.33 -6.02
C GLU A 445 -23.25 28.79 -7.28
N GLU A 446 -23.45 27.88 -8.24
CA GLU A 446 -24.55 27.80 -9.22
C GLU A 446 -24.14 26.84 -10.36
N ALA A 447 -24.44 25.55 -10.21
CA ALA A 447 -24.67 24.63 -11.32
C ALA A 447 -25.41 23.40 -10.77
N GLU A 448 -26.72 23.45 -10.96
CA GLU A 448 -27.74 22.53 -10.50
C GLU A 448 -27.65 21.13 -11.11
N GLU A 449 -28.25 20.21 -10.37
CA GLU A 449 -28.94 18.99 -10.80
C GLU A 449 -29.28 18.92 -12.31
N SER A 450 -28.93 17.81 -12.97
CA SER A 450 -29.77 17.31 -14.06
C SER A 450 -29.67 15.79 -14.20
N ASP A 451 -30.85 15.19 -14.10
CA ASP A 451 -31.23 13.82 -14.44
C ASP A 451 -30.62 13.30 -15.75
N TRP A 452 -30.35 12.00 -15.79
CA TRP A 452 -30.07 11.27 -17.03
C TRP A 452 -31.10 10.16 -17.21
N GLU A 453 -32.20 10.53 -17.86
CA GLU A 453 -33.14 9.60 -18.49
C GLU A 453 -32.55 8.96 -19.75
N GLU A 454 -33.09 7.79 -20.08
CA GLU A 454 -32.76 6.90 -21.18
C GLU A 454 -32.78 7.56 -22.56
N SER A 455 -31.85 7.14 -23.43
CA SER A 455 -32.24 6.81 -24.80
C SER A 455 -31.40 5.64 -25.31
N GLY A 456 -32.11 4.60 -25.75
CA GLY A 456 -31.52 3.51 -26.50
C GLY A 456 -31.33 3.90 -27.96
N SER A 457 -30.20 3.50 -28.52
CA SER A 457 -30.10 3.18 -29.94
C SER A 457 -28.92 2.23 -30.18
N GLU A 458 -29.14 1.35 -31.14
CA GLU A 458 -28.35 0.20 -31.53
C GLU A 458 -26.92 0.52 -31.99
N GLY A 459 -26.02 -0.41 -31.69
CA GLY A 459 -24.89 -0.85 -32.52
C GLY A 459 -24.05 0.20 -33.25
N LYS A 460 -22.84 0.43 -32.73
CA LYS A 460 -21.59 0.42 -33.53
C LYS A 460 -20.39 0.26 -32.61
N ASP A 461 -19.56 -0.72 -32.96
CA ASP A 461 -18.20 -0.88 -32.45
C ASP A 461 -17.35 0.28 -33.00
N GLU A 462 -16.93 1.20 -32.13
CA GLU A 462 -15.81 2.10 -32.39
C GLU A 462 -14.89 2.07 -31.17
N ASP A 463 -13.71 1.49 -31.38
CA ASP A 463 -12.51 1.69 -30.56
C ASP A 463 -12.08 3.14 -30.77
N ASP A 464 -12.13 3.94 -29.71
CA ASP A 464 -11.43 5.22 -29.45
C ASP A 464 -12.39 6.19 -28.76
N ASP A 465 -12.14 6.44 -27.47
CA ASP A 465 -12.32 7.72 -26.77
C ASP A 465 -12.31 7.49 -25.26
N ASP A 466 -11.17 7.80 -24.64
CA ASP A 466 -11.03 8.20 -23.23
C ASP A 466 -9.64 8.88 -23.06
N GLU A 467 -9.33 9.84 -23.94
CA GLU A 467 -8.16 10.73 -23.81
C GLU A 467 -8.46 12.04 -23.05
N GLU A 468 -9.73 12.40 -22.84
CA GLU A 468 -10.07 13.78 -22.42
C GLU A 468 -10.11 14.01 -20.89
N GLY A 469 -10.32 12.97 -20.07
CA GLY A 469 -10.35 13.12 -18.61
C GLY A 469 -8.99 13.41 -17.96
N TRP A 470 -7.89 13.12 -18.65
CA TRP A 470 -6.52 13.23 -18.12
C TRP A 470 -5.67 14.32 -18.78
N LYS A 471 -6.00 14.76 -20.01
CA LYS A 471 -5.28 15.85 -20.69
C LYS A 471 -5.57 17.22 -20.07
N ALA A 472 -6.76 17.43 -19.51
CA ALA A 472 -7.15 18.69 -18.89
C ALA A 472 -6.29 19.06 -17.65
N THR A 473 -5.70 18.08 -16.95
CA THR A 473 -4.80 18.34 -15.82
C THR A 473 -3.34 18.61 -16.23
N LEU A 474 -2.94 18.28 -17.46
CA LEU A 474 -1.57 18.47 -17.97
C LEU A 474 -1.39 19.80 -18.75
N GLY A 475 -2.41 20.25 -19.48
CA GLY A 475 -2.34 21.50 -20.26
C GLY A 475 -2.05 22.73 -19.41
N ASP A 476 -2.60 22.79 -18.20
CA ASP A 476 -2.37 23.88 -17.25
C ASP A 476 -1.01 23.82 -16.53
N LEU A 477 -0.34 22.67 -16.56
CA LEU A 477 0.96 22.42 -15.92
C LEU A 477 2.14 22.71 -16.87
N GLU A 478 2.01 22.38 -18.16
CA GLU A 478 3.04 22.68 -19.16
C GLU A 478 3.21 24.20 -19.41
N LEU A 479 2.12 24.98 -19.30
CA LEU A 479 2.18 26.44 -19.51
C LEU A 479 2.94 27.18 -18.38
N LYS A 480 3.10 26.57 -17.21
CA LYS A 480 3.80 27.14 -16.05
C LYS A 480 5.30 26.81 -16.01
N LEU A 481 5.72 25.69 -16.63
CA LEU A 481 7.12 25.25 -16.68
C LEU A 481 7.95 25.94 -17.77
N ALA A 482 7.32 26.51 -18.81
CA ALA A 482 8.00 27.18 -19.92
C ALA A 482 8.56 28.60 -19.61
N LYS A 483 8.47 29.09 -18.36
CA LYS A 483 8.91 30.45 -17.97
C LYS A 483 10.13 30.51 -17.04
N ALA A 484 10.83 29.40 -16.80
CA ALA A 484 12.09 29.42 -16.04
C ALA A 484 13.29 29.70 -16.97
N PRO A 485 14.20 30.65 -16.62
CA PRO A 485 15.38 30.93 -17.44
C PRO A 485 16.42 29.79 -17.34
N PRO A 486 17.20 29.51 -18.40
CA PRO A 486 18.17 28.42 -18.39
C PRO A 486 19.38 28.73 -17.49
N LEU A 487 19.78 27.75 -16.69
CA LEU A 487 20.94 27.82 -15.79
C LEU A 487 22.27 27.82 -16.59
N ARG A 488 23.13 28.80 -16.28
CA ARG A 488 24.53 28.88 -16.73
C ARG A 488 25.35 27.74 -16.14
N ARG A 489 26.17 27.08 -16.96
CA ARG A 489 27.29 26.24 -16.49
C ARG A 489 28.45 27.17 -16.13
N GLU A 490 28.84 27.19 -14.86
CA GLU A 490 30.11 27.74 -14.42
C GLU A 490 31.16 26.63 -14.38
N SER A 491 32.32 26.95 -14.93
CA SER A 491 33.53 26.14 -14.98
C SER A 491 34.48 26.61 -13.88
N GLU A 492 34.86 25.70 -12.99
CA GLU A 492 36.06 25.80 -12.15
C GLU A 492 37.08 24.80 -12.76
N GLY A 493 38.35 25.08 -13.02
CA GLY A 493 39.21 26.15 -12.52
C GLY A 493 40.26 25.57 -11.55
N GLU A 494 41.23 24.80 -12.05
CA GLU A 494 42.44 24.45 -11.28
C GLU A 494 43.69 24.97 -12.02
N GLU A 495 44.38 25.89 -11.36
CA GLU A 495 45.72 26.38 -11.69
C GLU A 495 46.79 25.39 -11.21
N ALA A 496 47.84 25.18 -12.01
CA ALA A 496 49.22 25.62 -11.71
C ALA A 496 50.28 24.73 -12.39
N GLY A 497 51.25 25.38 -13.04
CA GLY A 497 52.59 24.82 -13.27
C GLY A 497 53.07 24.82 -14.71
N GLU A 498 53.48 25.97 -15.24
CA GLU A 498 54.47 26.05 -16.32
C GLU A 498 55.86 25.71 -15.76
N GLU A 499 56.64 24.88 -16.45
CA GLU A 499 58.05 25.15 -16.80
C GLU A 499 58.65 24.02 -17.66
N GLY A 500 59.33 24.40 -18.75
CA GLY A 500 60.53 23.71 -19.25
C GLY A 500 60.38 22.80 -20.48
N GLU A 501 60.91 23.29 -21.62
CA GLU A 501 61.93 22.65 -22.50
C GLU A 501 61.85 21.12 -22.77
N GLU A 502 62.06 20.53 -23.95
CA GLU A 502 62.82 20.88 -25.14
C GLU A 502 62.54 19.80 -26.21
N LYS A 503 62.47 20.23 -27.48
CA LYS A 503 62.99 19.63 -28.72
C LYS A 503 63.01 18.10 -29.01
N SER A 504 62.80 17.87 -30.32
CA SER A 504 63.41 16.87 -31.22
C SER A 504 62.63 15.55 -31.36
N ALA A 505 62.10 15.28 -32.57
CA ALA A 505 62.74 14.57 -33.69
C ALA A 505 62.83 13.06 -33.39
N GLU A 506 62.59 12.10 -34.27
CA GLU A 506 62.49 12.03 -35.73
C GLU A 506 62.01 10.58 -36.02
N GLU A 507 61.44 10.35 -37.21
CA GLU A 507 61.63 9.13 -38.04
C GLU A 507 61.25 7.73 -37.46
N LYS A 508 60.81 6.73 -38.22
CA LYS A 508 60.62 6.48 -39.65
C LYS A 508 59.97 5.09 -39.78
N GLU A 509 59.26 4.91 -40.89
CA GLU A 509 59.24 3.70 -41.75
C GLU A 509 58.84 2.34 -41.17
N SER A 510 58.26 1.40 -41.90
CA SER A 510 57.63 1.31 -43.22
C SER A 510 57.29 -0.17 -43.44
N ARG A 511 56.50 -0.46 -44.49
CA ARG A 511 56.38 -1.74 -45.23
C ARG A 511 55.63 -2.86 -44.51
N GLY A 512 54.72 -3.60 -45.16
CA GLY A 512 54.26 -3.71 -46.55
C GLY A 512 53.06 -4.70 -46.53
N LYS A 513 52.05 -4.56 -47.41
CA LYS A 513 51.90 -5.31 -48.69
C LYS A 513 52.12 -6.82 -48.51
N GLU A 514 51.29 -7.77 -48.93
CA GLU A 514 50.20 -7.99 -49.91
C GLU A 514 49.55 -9.33 -49.42
N GLY A 515 48.38 -9.82 -49.82
CA GLY A 515 47.51 -9.53 -50.96
C GLY A 515 46.25 -10.41 -50.89
N ASP A 516 45.36 -10.14 -51.84
CA ASP A 516 44.16 -10.88 -52.24
C ASP A 516 44.40 -12.41 -52.40
N ASP A 517 43.37 -13.25 -52.19
CA ASP A 517 42.49 -13.66 -53.29
C ASP A 517 41.33 -14.57 -52.79
N SER A 518 40.36 -14.64 -53.68
CA SER A 518 38.96 -15.03 -53.67
C SER A 518 38.62 -16.54 -53.71
N GLY A 519 37.32 -16.83 -53.52
CA GLY A 519 36.59 -18.02 -54.00
C GLY A 519 36.67 -19.26 -53.09
N GLU A 520 35.66 -20.11 -52.94
CA GLU A 520 34.40 -20.31 -53.66
C GLU A 520 33.54 -21.33 -52.87
N ALA A 521 32.22 -21.21 -53.04
CA ALA A 521 31.10 -22.15 -52.80
C ALA A 521 31.29 -23.50 -52.05
N ALA A 522 30.41 -23.73 -51.07
CA ALA A 522 29.33 -24.74 -51.10
C ALA A 522 28.35 -24.53 -49.94
#